data_AF-A0A821K5N9-F1
#
_entry.id   AF-A0A821K5N9-F1
#
_cell.length_a   1.000
_cell.length_b   1.000
_cell.length_c   1.000
_cell.angle_alpha   90.00
_cell.angle_beta   90.00
_cell.angle_gamma   90.00
#
_symmetry.space_group_name_H-M   'P 1'
#
loop_
_entity.id
_entity.type
_entity.pdbx_description
1 polymer ?
#
loop_
_entity_poly.entity_id
_entity_poly.type
_entity_poly.pdbx_seq_one_letter_code
_entity_poly.pdbx_strand_id
1 'polypeptide(L)'
;MSTDLSDRIVTTAHWVFKEYCDFDNIVTKTSVILNYMTALMEVAAADGVLSEAERRWIIGFANATGAPQVVLDQLQNYQAKGMDELLKVFHIESGHVHGKYALLSLIYDGFRAAGADEELHPKEVEAIYALGKTLGADAKQIKQLYELYMEEVQLRCKRLAIIFPHGRS
;
A
#
# COMPACT_ATOMS: atom_id res chain seq x y z
N MET A 1 -2.67 4.79 -31.91
CA MET A 1 -3.00 5.78 -30.86
C MET A 1 -2.70 5.28 -29.43
N SER A 2 -1.75 4.34 -29.21
CA SER A 2 -1.58 3.71 -27.88
C SER A 2 -0.14 3.57 -27.37
N THR A 3 0.85 4.23 -27.97
CA THR A 3 2.24 4.20 -27.47
C THR A 3 2.53 5.31 -26.45
N ASP A 4 1.97 6.50 -26.64
CA ASP A 4 2.21 7.65 -25.76
C ASP A 4 1.64 7.47 -24.34
N LEU A 5 0.43 6.90 -24.21
CA LEU A 5 -0.17 6.59 -22.90
C LEU A 5 0.60 5.50 -22.15
N SER A 6 1.12 4.47 -22.84
CA SER A 6 1.94 3.44 -22.20
C SER A 6 3.28 4.00 -21.73
N ASP A 7 3.93 4.83 -22.56
CA ASP A 7 5.25 5.39 -22.24
C ASP A 7 5.17 6.38 -21.07
N ARG A 8 4.09 7.18 -21.00
CA ARG A 8 3.83 8.06 -19.86
C ARG A 8 3.58 7.30 -18.56
N ILE A 9 2.79 6.22 -18.60
CA ILE A 9 2.52 5.39 -17.41
C ILE A 9 3.82 4.75 -16.93
N VAL A 10 4.61 4.18 -17.84
CA VAL A 10 5.90 3.55 -17.51
C VAL A 10 6.86 4.58 -16.90
N THR A 11 7.00 5.76 -17.51
CA THR A 11 7.87 6.82 -16.99
C THR A 11 7.44 7.29 -15.60
N THR A 12 6.13 7.46 -15.39
CA THR A 12 5.57 7.85 -14.09
C THR A 12 5.84 6.78 -13.04
N ALA A 13 5.57 5.52 -13.38
CA ALA A 13 5.81 4.39 -12.48
C ALA A 13 7.30 4.29 -12.11
N HIS A 14 8.22 4.44 -13.05
CA HIS A 14 9.67 4.44 -12.75
C HIS A 14 10.06 5.53 -11.76
N TRP A 15 9.55 6.75 -11.95
CA TRP A 15 9.82 7.83 -11.01
C TRP A 15 9.26 7.51 -9.61
N VAL A 16 8.02 7.01 -9.53
CA VAL A 16 7.41 6.60 -8.26
C VAL A 16 8.23 5.49 -7.57
N PHE A 17 8.59 4.43 -8.28
CA PHE A 17 9.39 3.34 -7.72
C PHE A 17 10.77 3.80 -7.27
N LYS A 18 11.39 4.74 -7.99
CA LYS A 18 12.68 5.31 -7.59
C LYS A 18 12.56 6.14 -6.31
N GLU A 19 11.56 7.01 -6.21
CA GLU A 19 11.38 7.89 -5.06
C GLU A 19 10.92 7.15 -3.80
N TYR A 20 10.04 6.15 -3.94
CA TYR A 20 9.47 5.44 -2.79
C TYR A 20 10.29 4.23 -2.33
N CYS A 21 10.90 3.50 -3.28
CA CYS A 21 11.53 2.21 -2.99
C CYS A 21 13.02 2.18 -3.35
N ASP A 22 13.55 3.24 -3.97
CA ASP A 22 14.88 3.26 -4.60
C ASP A 22 15.09 2.13 -5.63
N PHE A 23 14.00 1.71 -6.30
CA PHE A 23 14.06 0.67 -7.33
C PHE A 23 14.31 1.27 -8.70
N ASP A 24 15.31 0.75 -9.41
CA ASP A 24 15.58 1.17 -10.80
C ASP A 24 14.59 0.54 -11.80
N ASN A 25 13.89 -0.53 -11.40
CA ASN A 25 12.95 -1.27 -12.24
C ASN A 25 11.54 -1.29 -11.64
N ILE A 26 10.54 -1.13 -12.50
CA ILE A 26 9.13 -1.28 -12.11
C ILE A 26 8.72 -2.75 -12.07
N VAL A 27 7.70 -3.05 -11.26
CA VAL A 27 7.06 -4.37 -11.27
C VAL A 27 6.07 -4.41 -12.44
N THR A 28 6.27 -5.31 -13.40
CA THR A 28 5.43 -5.40 -14.62
C THR A 28 4.49 -6.60 -14.64
N LYS A 29 4.73 -7.60 -13.78
CA LYS A 29 3.93 -8.83 -13.77
C LYS A 29 2.57 -8.59 -13.12
N THR A 30 1.52 -8.55 -13.93
CA THR A 30 0.13 -8.30 -13.52
C THR A 30 -0.30 -9.07 -12.27
N SER A 31 0.00 -10.37 -12.20
CA SER A 31 -0.40 -11.19 -11.05
C SER A 31 0.32 -10.82 -9.75
N VAL A 32 1.56 -10.33 -9.83
CA VAL A 32 2.31 -9.87 -8.65
C VAL A 32 1.72 -8.56 -8.14
N ILE A 33 1.41 -7.64 -9.05
CA ILE A 33 0.76 -6.36 -8.72
C ILE A 33 -0.60 -6.62 -8.08
N LEU A 34 -1.44 -7.45 -8.73
CA LEU A 34 -2.76 -7.78 -8.22
C LEU A 34 -2.67 -8.39 -6.81
N ASN A 35 -1.82 -9.40 -6.63
CA ASN A 35 -1.63 -10.07 -5.34
C ASN A 35 -1.23 -9.08 -4.23
N TYR A 36 -0.29 -8.17 -4.51
CA TYR A 36 0.14 -7.15 -3.55
C TYR A 36 -1.02 -6.21 -3.21
N MET A 37 -1.72 -5.70 -4.22
CA MET A 37 -2.79 -4.72 -4.00
C MET A 37 -4.01 -5.31 -3.32
N THR A 38 -4.39 -6.56 -3.62
CA THR A 38 -5.45 -7.26 -2.89
C THR A 38 -5.03 -7.54 -1.46
N ALA A 39 -3.76 -7.91 -1.23
CA ALA A 39 -3.26 -8.08 0.13
C ALA A 39 -3.28 -6.76 0.91
N LEU A 40 -2.95 -5.64 0.26
CA LEU A 40 -3.00 -4.33 0.87
C LEU A 40 -4.44 -3.93 1.25
N MET A 41 -5.43 -4.29 0.41
CA MET A 41 -6.85 -4.11 0.76
C MET A 41 -7.26 -4.94 1.98
N GLU A 42 -6.75 -6.16 2.13
CA GLU A 42 -6.99 -6.99 3.33
C GLU A 42 -6.29 -6.41 4.57
N VAL A 43 -5.12 -5.80 4.42
CA VAL A 43 -4.41 -5.13 5.53
C VAL A 43 -5.13 -3.86 5.96
N ALA A 44 -5.56 -3.03 5.01
CA ALA A 44 -6.34 -1.82 5.32
C ALA A 44 -7.66 -2.20 6.00
N ALA A 45 -8.35 -3.22 5.48
CA ALA A 45 -9.58 -3.76 6.07
C ALA A 45 -9.36 -4.66 7.30
N ALA A 46 -8.22 -4.56 7.99
CA ALA A 46 -7.90 -5.46 9.11
C ALA A 46 -8.88 -5.30 10.28
N ASP A 47 -9.51 -4.13 10.44
CA ASP A 47 -10.55 -3.87 11.42
C ASP A 47 -11.94 -4.43 11.01
N GLY A 48 -12.02 -5.01 9.82
CA GLY A 48 -13.21 -5.64 9.23
C GLY A 48 -13.90 -4.82 8.15
N VAL A 49 -13.48 -3.57 7.89
CA VAL A 49 -14.14 -2.70 6.89
C VAL A 49 -13.09 -2.03 6.02
N LEU A 50 -13.27 -2.10 4.68
CA LEU A 50 -12.52 -1.23 3.76
C LEU A 50 -13.38 -0.01 3.42
N SER A 51 -13.02 1.14 3.96
CA SER A 51 -13.66 2.42 3.64
C SER A 51 -13.45 2.82 2.18
N GLU A 52 -14.27 3.77 1.70
CA GLU A 52 -14.08 4.33 0.36
C GLU A 52 -12.77 5.13 0.22
N ALA A 53 -12.31 5.77 1.31
CA ALA A 53 -11.09 6.56 1.33
C ALA A 53 -9.86 5.66 1.15
N GLU A 54 -9.77 4.59 1.92
CA GLU A 54 -8.70 3.59 1.81
C GLU A 54 -8.70 2.93 0.43
N ARG A 55 -9.87 2.51 -0.07
CA ARG A 55 -9.98 1.93 -1.42
C ARG A 55 -9.47 2.89 -2.49
N ARG A 56 -9.89 4.16 -2.44
CA ARG A 56 -9.46 5.18 -3.40
C ARG A 56 -7.95 5.39 -3.31
N TRP A 57 -7.39 5.39 -2.10
CA TRP A 57 -5.95 5.49 -1.89
C TRP A 57 -5.21 4.32 -2.53
N ILE A 58 -5.64 3.09 -2.28
CA ILE A 58 -5.00 1.87 -2.81
C ILE A 58 -5.08 1.83 -4.35
N ILE A 59 -6.23 2.16 -4.93
CA ILE A 59 -6.39 2.22 -6.40
C ILE A 59 -5.52 3.34 -7.00
N GLY A 60 -5.47 4.50 -6.34
CA GLY A 60 -4.59 5.60 -6.73
C GLY A 60 -3.11 5.21 -6.70
N PHE A 61 -2.68 4.51 -5.65
CA PHE A 61 -1.33 3.97 -5.51
C PHE A 61 -1.02 2.92 -6.59
N ALA A 62 -1.93 1.99 -6.86
CA ALA A 62 -1.80 1.00 -7.93
C ALA A 62 -1.66 1.68 -9.31
N ASN A 63 -2.49 2.67 -9.60
CA ASN A 63 -2.43 3.40 -10.86
C ASN A 63 -1.12 4.20 -11.00
N ALA A 64 -0.69 4.88 -9.94
CA ALA A 64 0.57 5.64 -9.94
C ALA A 64 1.81 4.75 -10.11
N THR A 65 1.75 3.51 -9.63
CA THR A 65 2.81 2.50 -9.78
C THR A 65 2.69 1.70 -11.09
N GLY A 66 1.81 2.11 -12.00
CA GLY A 66 1.72 1.56 -13.35
C GLY A 66 0.93 0.25 -13.46
N ALA A 67 0.05 -0.04 -12.50
CA ALA A 67 -0.84 -1.19 -12.60
C ALA A 67 -1.68 -1.12 -13.89
N PRO A 68 -1.80 -2.23 -14.65
CA PRO A 68 -2.61 -2.22 -15.86
C PRO A 68 -4.11 -2.09 -15.51
N GLN A 69 -4.90 -1.57 -16.44
CA GLN A 69 -6.34 -1.30 -16.23
C GLN A 69 -7.10 -2.51 -15.68
N VAL A 70 -6.79 -3.72 -16.15
CA VAL A 70 -7.40 -4.98 -15.66
C VAL A 70 -7.25 -5.18 -14.15
N VAL A 71 -6.14 -4.72 -13.56
CA VAL A 71 -5.94 -4.75 -12.10
C VAL A 71 -6.80 -3.71 -11.43
N LEU A 72 -6.84 -2.48 -11.96
CA LEU A 72 -7.66 -1.40 -11.40
C LEU A 72 -9.15 -1.77 -11.38
N ASP A 73 -9.65 -2.38 -12.45
CA ASP A 73 -11.04 -2.84 -12.55
C ASP A 73 -11.36 -3.93 -11.52
N GLN A 74 -10.41 -4.81 -11.24
CA GLN A 74 -10.54 -5.85 -10.22
C GLN A 74 -10.54 -5.26 -8.80
N LEU A 75 -9.63 -4.31 -8.53
CA LEU A 75 -9.53 -3.62 -7.24
C LEU A 75 -10.78 -2.79 -6.93
N GLN A 76 -11.41 -2.19 -7.94
CA GLN A 76 -12.64 -1.42 -7.76
C GLN A 76 -13.77 -2.26 -7.14
N ASN A 77 -13.85 -3.53 -7.51
CA ASN A 77 -14.93 -4.44 -7.10
C ASN A 77 -14.50 -5.44 -6.01
N TYR A 78 -13.24 -5.41 -5.61
CA TYR A 78 -12.70 -6.35 -4.64
C TYR A 78 -13.34 -6.16 -3.26
N GLN A 79 -13.75 -7.26 -2.66
CA GLN A 79 -14.25 -7.31 -1.28
C GLN A 79 -13.22 -8.02 -0.43
N ALA A 80 -12.82 -7.39 0.67
CA ALA A 80 -11.93 -8.01 1.65
C ALA A 80 -12.58 -9.29 2.17
N LYS A 81 -11.85 -10.39 2.09
CA LYS A 81 -12.28 -11.74 2.47
C LYS A 81 -11.68 -12.18 3.80
N GLY A 82 -10.76 -11.40 4.35
CA GLY A 82 -10.09 -11.64 5.62
C GLY A 82 -8.79 -12.42 5.49
N MET A 83 -8.23 -12.76 6.66
CA MET A 83 -6.88 -13.29 6.86
C MET A 83 -6.54 -14.54 6.03
N ASP A 84 -7.52 -15.43 5.83
CA ASP A 84 -7.29 -16.70 5.12
C ASP A 84 -6.89 -16.49 3.66
N GLU A 85 -7.40 -15.44 3.01
CA GLU A 85 -7.05 -15.12 1.63
C GLU A 85 -5.67 -14.47 1.55
N LEU A 86 -5.38 -13.55 2.46
CA LEU A 86 -4.07 -12.91 2.62
C LEU A 86 -2.97 -13.97 2.81
N LEU A 87 -3.22 -14.97 3.66
CA LEU A 87 -2.27 -16.06 3.90
C LEU A 87 -2.03 -16.93 2.67
N LYS A 88 -3.00 -17.11 1.77
CA LYS A 88 -2.76 -17.85 0.51
C LYS A 88 -1.84 -17.08 -0.43
N VAL A 89 -1.95 -15.75 -0.45
CA VAL A 89 -1.19 -14.86 -1.33
C VAL A 89 0.23 -14.62 -0.79
N PHE A 90 0.37 -14.50 0.53
CA PHE A 90 1.62 -14.15 1.22
C PHE A 90 2.27 -15.32 1.99
N HIS A 91 1.79 -16.56 1.87
CA HIS A 91 2.30 -17.70 2.63
C HIS A 91 3.83 -17.79 2.53
N ILE A 92 4.52 -17.56 3.65
CA ILE A 92 5.98 -17.62 3.75
C ILE A 92 6.49 -19.04 3.41
N GLU A 93 5.68 -20.08 3.63
CA GLU A 93 6.04 -21.47 3.30
C GLU A 93 5.91 -21.80 1.80
N SER A 94 5.29 -20.94 0.99
CA SER A 94 5.09 -21.19 -0.46
C SER A 94 6.38 -21.07 -1.30
N GLY A 95 7.50 -20.65 -0.70
CA GLY A 95 8.74 -20.39 -1.43
C GLY A 95 8.66 -19.18 -2.37
N HIS A 96 7.57 -18.42 -2.36
CA HIS A 96 7.47 -17.15 -3.07
C HIS A 96 8.35 -16.12 -2.38
N VAL A 97 9.61 -16.07 -2.81
CA VAL A 97 10.67 -15.13 -2.40
C VAL A 97 10.17 -13.68 -2.26
N HIS A 98 9.20 -13.28 -3.09
CA HIS A 98 8.61 -11.94 -3.08
C HIS A 98 7.74 -11.63 -1.84
N GLY A 99 7.02 -12.62 -1.27
CA GLY A 99 6.16 -12.40 -0.11
C GLY A 99 6.94 -12.03 1.15
N LYS A 100 8.10 -12.67 1.37
CA LYS A 100 8.96 -12.40 2.52
C LYS A 100 9.60 -11.01 2.47
N TYR A 101 10.07 -10.58 1.30
CA TYR A 101 10.72 -9.27 1.16
C TYR A 101 9.71 -8.11 1.09
N ALA A 102 8.49 -8.37 0.61
CA ALA A 102 7.44 -7.36 0.52
C ALA A 102 6.62 -7.19 1.82
N LEU A 103 6.77 -8.09 2.80
CA LEU A 103 5.94 -8.08 4.02
C LEU A 103 6.00 -6.75 4.80
N LEU A 104 7.20 -6.23 5.05
CA LEU A 104 7.34 -4.96 5.78
C LEU A 104 6.80 -3.78 4.95
N SER A 105 6.99 -3.81 3.63
CA SER A 105 6.39 -2.81 2.72
C SER A 105 4.86 -2.88 2.76
N LEU A 106 4.28 -4.08 2.77
CA LEU A 106 2.84 -4.29 2.83
C LEU A 106 2.24 -3.74 4.12
N ILE A 107 2.88 -4.03 5.27
CA ILE A 107 2.44 -3.52 6.56
C ILE A 107 2.55 -1.99 6.60
N TYR A 108 3.65 -1.45 6.07
CA TYR A 108 3.88 -0.01 6.01
C TYR A 108 2.84 0.71 5.14
N ASP A 109 2.62 0.21 3.92
CA ASP A 109 1.59 0.74 3.03
C ASP A 109 0.19 0.53 3.62
N GLY A 110 -0.02 -0.50 4.45
CA GLY A 110 -1.24 -0.70 5.22
C GLY A 110 -1.55 0.47 6.13
N PHE A 111 -0.57 0.96 6.92
CA PHE A 111 -0.76 2.16 7.74
C PHE A 111 -1.05 3.40 6.89
N ARG A 112 -0.38 3.53 5.74
CA ARG A 112 -0.59 4.65 4.81
C ARG A 112 -1.97 4.65 4.18
N ALA A 113 -2.46 3.46 3.83
CA ALA A 113 -3.79 3.25 3.28
C ALA A 113 -4.86 3.52 4.34
N ALA A 114 -4.74 2.93 5.53
CA ALA A 114 -5.69 3.12 6.63
C ALA A 114 -5.82 4.59 7.03
N GLY A 115 -4.71 5.31 7.20
CA GLY A 115 -4.75 6.76 7.49
C GLY A 115 -4.96 7.67 6.28
N ALA A 116 -5.56 7.19 5.19
CA ALA A 116 -5.78 7.96 3.96
C ALA A 116 -6.76 9.13 4.14
N ASP A 117 -7.63 9.06 5.14
CA ASP A 117 -8.57 10.11 5.54
C ASP A 117 -7.98 11.10 6.57
N GLU A 118 -6.66 11.05 6.79
CA GLU A 118 -5.91 11.83 7.76
C GLU A 118 -6.15 11.45 9.24
N GLU A 119 -6.88 10.36 9.52
CA GLU A 119 -7.09 9.83 10.88
C GLU A 119 -6.83 8.31 10.94
N LEU A 120 -5.65 7.91 11.42
CA LEU A 120 -5.38 6.50 11.71
C LEU A 120 -5.90 6.14 13.11
N HIS A 121 -6.99 5.38 13.18
CA HIS A 121 -7.65 5.04 14.44
C HIS A 121 -6.92 3.94 15.22
N PRO A 122 -6.96 3.95 16.57
CA PRO A 122 -6.31 2.93 17.39
C PRO A 122 -6.70 1.48 17.06
N LYS A 123 -7.96 1.26 16.65
CA LYS A 123 -8.45 -0.08 16.25
C LYS A 123 -7.78 -0.59 14.97
N GLU A 124 -7.59 0.29 13.98
CA GLU A 124 -6.89 -0.05 12.73
C GLU A 124 -5.43 -0.37 13.02
N VAL A 125 -4.79 0.43 13.89
CA VAL A 125 -3.41 0.16 14.33
C VAL A 125 -3.32 -1.21 14.99
N GLU A 126 -4.16 -1.50 15.99
CA GLU A 126 -4.18 -2.80 16.68
C GLU A 126 -4.41 -3.96 15.72
N ALA A 127 -5.33 -3.80 14.76
CA ALA A 127 -5.65 -4.80 13.76
C ALA A 127 -4.49 -5.07 12.80
N ILE A 128 -3.85 -4.02 12.27
CA ILE A 128 -2.66 -4.13 11.40
C ILE A 128 -1.50 -4.77 12.17
N TYR A 129 -1.32 -4.45 13.46
CA TYR A 129 -0.32 -5.11 14.31
C TYR A 129 -0.58 -6.61 14.48
N ALA A 130 -1.83 -7.00 14.75
CA ALA A 130 -2.22 -8.40 14.90
C ALA A 130 -2.02 -9.17 13.57
N LEU A 131 -2.37 -8.54 12.45
CA LEU A 131 -2.17 -9.09 11.11
C LEU A 131 -0.70 -9.26 10.77
N GLY A 132 0.13 -8.24 11.00
CA GLY A 132 1.57 -8.30 10.73
C GLY A 132 2.27 -9.41 11.52
N LYS A 133 1.89 -9.61 12.79
CA LYS A 133 2.38 -10.74 13.60
C LYS A 133 1.96 -12.09 13.04
N THR A 134 0.70 -12.22 12.61
CA THR A 134 0.17 -13.44 11.97
C THR A 134 0.93 -13.78 10.70
N LEU A 135 1.32 -12.76 9.93
CA LEU A 135 2.17 -12.90 8.74
C LEU A 135 3.64 -13.17 9.06
N GLY A 136 4.06 -13.19 10.34
CA GLY A 136 5.42 -13.51 10.76
C GLY A 136 6.38 -12.33 10.84
N ALA A 137 5.89 -11.08 10.82
CA ALA A 137 6.73 -9.91 11.09
C ALA A 137 7.02 -9.77 12.60
N ASP A 138 8.21 -9.31 12.94
CA ASP A 138 8.59 -9.07 14.33
C ASP A 138 7.86 -7.83 14.90
N ALA A 139 7.42 -7.91 16.15
CA ALA A 139 6.64 -6.85 16.79
C ALA A 139 7.39 -5.51 16.87
N LYS A 140 8.72 -5.55 17.02
CA LYS A 140 9.55 -4.34 17.02
C LYS A 140 9.61 -3.73 15.62
N GLN A 141 9.70 -4.55 14.58
CA GLN A 141 9.68 -4.07 13.19
C GLN A 141 8.36 -3.37 12.86
N ILE A 142 7.22 -3.98 13.19
CA ILE A 142 5.90 -3.38 12.97
C ILE A 142 5.80 -2.03 13.69
N LYS A 143 6.32 -1.96 14.93
CA LYS A 143 6.37 -0.72 15.69
C LYS A 143 7.20 0.37 15.03
N GLN A 144 8.38 0.02 14.53
CA GLN A 144 9.23 0.97 13.80
C GLN A 144 8.53 1.49 12.54
N LEU A 145 7.77 0.65 11.83
CA LEU A 145 7.00 1.08 10.66
C LEU A 145 5.87 2.05 11.02
N TYR A 146 5.14 1.77 12.11
CA TYR A 146 4.11 2.67 12.61
C TYR A 146 4.71 4.04 13.02
N GLU A 147 5.80 4.03 13.79
CA GLU A 147 6.49 5.25 14.21
C GLU A 147 6.99 6.05 13.00
N LEU A 148 7.59 5.38 12.00
CA LEU A 148 8.02 5.99 10.75
C LEU A 148 6.85 6.66 10.01
N TYR A 149 5.71 5.97 9.88
CA TYR A 149 4.52 6.53 9.24
C TYR A 149 4.05 7.81 9.96
N MET A 150 4.00 7.79 11.30
CA MET A 150 3.58 8.96 12.08
C MET A 150 4.57 10.12 11.92
N GLU A 151 5.88 9.85 11.86
CA GLU A 151 6.91 10.85 11.57
C GLU A 151 6.74 11.45 10.17
N GLU A 152 6.45 10.63 9.15
CA GLU A 152 6.19 11.11 7.80
C GLU A 152 4.94 12.00 7.71
N VAL A 153 3.86 11.64 8.41
CA VAL A 153 2.65 12.48 8.47
C VAL A 153 2.99 13.86 9.06
N GLN A 154 3.73 13.88 10.18
CA GLN A 154 4.17 15.14 10.80
C GLN A 154 5.08 15.96 9.87
N LEU A 155 6.04 15.31 9.22
CA LEU A 155 6.97 15.96 8.29
C LEU A 155 6.23 16.49 7.05
N ARG A 156 5.26 15.75 6.53
CA ARG A 156 4.38 16.19 5.43
C ARG A 156 3.59 17.42 5.85
N CYS A 157 2.96 17.42 7.02
CA CYS A 157 2.23 18.58 7.55
C CYS A 157 3.13 19.80 7.68
N LYS A 158 4.35 19.63 8.25
CA LYS A 158 5.36 20.69 8.32
C LYS A 158 5.76 21.21 6.94
N ARG A 159 6.06 20.32 5.99
CA ARG A 159 6.40 20.68 4.61
C ARG A 159 5.29 21.48 3.95
N LEU A 160 4.04 21.05 4.09
CA LEU A 160 2.89 21.75 3.51
C LEU A 160 2.68 23.14 4.14
N ALA A 161 2.89 23.30 5.44
CA ALA A 161 2.81 24.61 6.09
C ALA A 161 3.88 25.60 5.60
N ILE A 162 5.07 25.09 5.23
CA ILE A 162 6.15 25.91 4.66
C ILE A 162 5.88 26.27 3.20
N ILE A 163 5.47 25.31 2.38
CA ILE A 163 5.28 25.49 0.93
C ILE A 163 3.98 26.25 0.61
N PHE A 164 2.93 26.02 1.39
CA PHE A 164 1.60 26.61 1.19
C PHE A 164 1.12 27.34 2.46
N PRO A 165 1.79 28.44 2.85
CA PRO A 165 1.52 29.12 4.12
C PRO A 165 0.12 29.78 4.20
N HIS A 166 -0.58 29.93 3.08
CA HIS A 166 -1.87 30.61 2.99
C HIS A 166 -3.04 29.67 2.68
N GLY A 167 -2.84 28.36 2.77
CA GLY A 167 -3.89 27.36 2.57
C GLY A 167 -3.66 26.43 1.38
N ARG A 168 -4.45 25.35 1.35
CA ARG A 168 -4.49 24.33 0.29
C ARG A 168 -5.80 24.54 -0.47
N SER A 169 -5.73 24.62 -1.80
CA SER A 169 -6.89 24.87 -2.69
C SER A 169 -7.88 23.72 -2.70
#